data_AF-A0A2X2SZN3-F1
#
_entry.id   AF-A0A2X2SZN3-F1
#
_cell.length_a   1.000
_cell.length_b   1.000
_cell.length_c   1.000
_cell.angle_alpha   90.00
_cell.angle_beta   90.00
_cell.angle_gamma   90.00
#
_symmetry.space_group_name_H-M   'P 1'
#
loop_
_entity.id
_entity.type
_entity.pdbx_description
1 polymer ?
#
loop_
_entity_poly.entity_id
_entity_poly.type
_entity_poly.pdbx_seq_one_letter_code
_entity_poly.pdbx_strand_id
1 'polypeptide(L)' 'MEQAGLNVGYLSFNTEKKPFDDVKVRQALTYAVNKEAIIKAVYQGAGTAAKKPDPTNHVGLQR' A
#
# COMPACT_ATOMS: atom_id res chain seq x y z
N MET A 1 11.07 0.64 23.61
CA MET A 1 10.99 -0.18 22.39
C MET A 1 9.93 0.46 21.50
N GLU A 2 10.28 0.79 20.26
CA GLU A 2 9.36 1.43 19.30
C GLU A 2 8.54 0.33 18.62
N GLN A 3 7.22 0.34 18.86
CA GLN A 3 6.30 -0.69 18.35
C GLN A 3 5.76 -0.23 17.00
N ALA A 4 5.89 -1.07 15.96
CA ALA A 4 5.28 -0.78 14.66
C ALA A 4 3.76 -0.61 14.82
N GLY A 5 3.22 0.51 14.32
CA GLY A 5 1.79 0.77 14.36
C GLY A 5 1.01 -0.25 13.55
N LEU A 6 -0.08 -0.79 14.11
CA LEU A 6 -0.99 -1.71 13.43
C LEU A 6 -1.94 -0.95 12.51
N ASN A 7 -1.39 -0.25 11.51
CA ASN A 7 -2.15 0.48 10.52
C ASN A 7 -1.59 0.25 9.11
N VAL A 8 -2.47 0.36 8.11
CA VAL A 8 -2.11 0.28 6.70
C VAL A 8 -2.83 1.39 5.94
N GLY A 9 -2.07 2.25 5.26
CA GLY A 9 -2.62 3.23 4.33
C GLY A 9 -2.76 2.63 2.94
N TYR A 10 -3.94 2.74 2.33
CA TYR A 10 -4.17 2.31 0.96
C TYR A 10 -5.05 3.31 0.20
N LEU A 11 -4.88 3.34 -1.13
CA LEU A 11 -5.76 4.07 -2.04
C LEU A 11 -6.66 3.07 -2.76
N SER A 12 -7.96 3.22 -2.60
CA SER A 12 -8.96 2.40 -3.29
C SER A 12 -9.37 3.01 -4.62
N PHE A 13 -9.56 2.16 -5.62
CA PHE A 13 -10.19 2.55 -6.89
C PHE A 13 -11.67 2.19 -6.87
N ASN A 14 -12.54 3.12 -7.26
CA ASN A 14 -13.96 2.81 -7.45
C ASN A 14 -14.16 2.06 -8.77
N THR A 15 -14.32 0.74 -8.71
CA THR A 15 -14.43 -0.14 -9.88
C THR A 15 -15.74 -0.02 -10.65
N GLU A 16 -16.71 0.78 -10.18
CA GLU A 16 -17.97 1.04 -10.87
C GLU A 16 -17.91 2.32 -11.71
N LYS A 17 -16.81 3.09 -11.59
CA LYS A 17 -16.62 4.38 -12.27
C LYS A 17 -15.52 4.28 -13.32
N LYS A 18 -15.84 4.60 -14.57
CA LYS A 18 -14.83 4.75 -15.64
C LYS A 18 -13.81 5.85 -15.28
N PRO A 19 -12.50 5.67 -15.58
CA PRO A 19 -11.88 4.51 -16.25
C PRO A 19 -11.37 3.42 -15.28
N PHE A 20 -11.76 3.47 -14.00
CA PHE A 20 -11.26 2.55 -12.96
C PHE A 20 -11.98 1.21 -12.93
N ASP A 21 -13.02 1.02 -13.75
CA ASP A 21 -13.65 -0.26 -14.04
C ASP A 21 -12.68 -1.21 -14.77
N ASP A 22 -11.79 -0.68 -15.61
CA ASP A 22 -10.74 -1.46 -16.27
C ASP A 22 -9.59 -1.85 -15.31
N VAL A 23 -9.36 -3.15 -15.18
CA VAL A 23 -8.26 -3.72 -14.39
C VAL A 23 -6.90 -3.19 -14.85
N LYS A 24 -6.68 -3.01 -16.15
CA LYS A 24 -5.42 -2.53 -16.71
C LYS A 24 -5.15 -1.08 -16.32
N VAL A 25 -6.18 -0.24 -16.24
CA VAL A 25 -6.06 1.14 -15.76
C VAL A 25 -5.60 1.15 -14.30
N ARG A 26 -6.20 0.31 -13.45
CA ARG A 26 -5.80 0.21 -12.04
C ARG A 26 -4.37 -0.32 -11.87
N GLN A 27 -3.97 -1.31 -12.69
CA GLN A 27 -2.60 -1.81 -12.72
C GLN A 27 -1.61 -0.74 -13.17
N ALA A 28 -1.90 -0.01 -14.26
CA ALA A 28 -1.04 1.06 -14.76
C ALA A 28 -0.82 2.14 -13.71
N LEU A 29 -1.89 2.58 -13.03
CA LEU A 29 -1.79 3.53 -11.93
C LEU A 29 -0.97 2.98 -10.75
N THR A 30 -1.14 1.69 -10.43
CA THR A 30 -0.36 1.04 -9.36
C THR A 30 1.14 1.00 -9.69
N TYR A 31 1.51 0.77 -10.95
CA TYR A 31 2.91 0.80 -11.40
C TYR A 31 3.47 2.22 -11.51
N ALA A 32 2.63 3.22 -11.82
CA ALA A 32 3.05 4.61 -11.94
C ALA A 32 3.37 5.27 -10.58
N VAL A 33 2.87 4.72 -9.48
CA VAL A 33 3.08 5.27 -8.13
C VAL A 33 4.43 4.83 -7.55
N ASN A 34 5.30 5.80 -7.30
CA ASN A 34 6.55 5.58 -6.56
C ASN A 34 6.27 5.53 -5.04
N LYS A 35 6.07 4.31 -4.52
CA LYS A 35 5.75 4.08 -3.10
C LYS A 35 6.89 4.50 -2.16
N GLU A 36 8.15 4.34 -2.57
CA GLU A 36 9.31 4.70 -1.74
C GLU A 36 9.40 6.22 -1.53
N ALA A 37 9.17 6.99 -2.60
CA ALA A 37 9.11 8.45 -2.52
C ALA A 37 8.00 8.93 -1.56
N ILE A 38 6.83 8.30 -1.60
CA ILE A 38 5.71 8.63 -0.71
C ILE A 38 6.06 8.34 0.75
N ILE A 39 6.65 7.18 1.05
CA ILE A 39 7.06 6.83 2.42
C ILE A 39 8.07 7.83 2.96
N LYS A 40 9.07 8.21 2.13
CA LYS A 40 10.10 9.16 2.53
C LYS A 40 9.54 10.57 2.77
N ALA A 41 8.68 11.04 1.87
CA ALA A 41 8.16 12.41 1.92
C ALA A 41 7.03 12.61 2.96
N VAL A 42 6.13 11.62 3.09
CA VAL A 42 4.94 11.74 3.94
C VAL A 42 5.18 11.18 5.34
N TYR A 43 5.86 10.03 5.44
CA TYR A 43 6.09 9.36 6.71
C TYR A 43 7.45 9.68 7.33
N GLN A 44 8.30 10.48 6.68
CA GLN A 44 9.62 10.92 7.17
C GLN A 44 10.52 9.75 7.68
N GLY A 45 10.32 8.54 7.13
CA GLY A 45 11.05 7.34 7.54
C GLY A 45 10.38 6.48 8.62
N ALA A 46 9.25 6.92 9.20
CA ALA A 46 8.48 6.17 10.20
C ALA A 46 7.48 5.15 9.57
N GLY A 47 7.71 4.72 8.33
CA GLY A 47 6.81 3.82 7.59
C GLY A 47 7.55 2.82 6.72
N THR A 48 6.96 1.64 6.53
CA THR A 48 7.50 0.58 5.66
C THR A 48 6.57 0.34 4.48
N ALA A 49 7.11 0.03 3.31
CA ALA A 49 6.31 -0.25 2.12
C ALA A 49 5.46 -1.52 2.31
N ALA A 50 4.15 -1.36 2.33
CA ALA A 50 3.22 -2.48 2.41
C ALA A 50 3.23 -3.28 1.08
N LYS A 51 3.59 -4.57 1.18
CA LYS A 51 3.47 -5.53 0.06
C LYS A 51 2.13 -6.26 0.05
N LYS A 52 1.45 -6.31 1.20
CA LYS A 52 0.11 -6.88 1.39
C LYS A 52 -0.74 -5.91 2.23
N PRO A 53 -2.08 -5.98 2.14
CA PRO A 53 -2.98 -5.19 2.99
C PRO A 53 -2.94 -5.58 4.47
N ASP A 54 -2.23 -6.66 4.83
CA ASP A 54 -2.06 -7.11 6.21
C ASP A 54 -0.94 -6.30 6.89
N PRO A 55 -1.25 -5.52 7.94
CA PRO A 55 -0.26 -4.72 8.67
C PRO A 55 0.67 -5.56 9.57
N THR A 56 0.50 -6.89 9.65
CA THR A 56 0.93 -7.60 10.85
C THR A 56 2.18 -8.46 10.70
N ASN A 57 3.07 -8.30 11.68
CA ASN A 57 4.20 -9.17 12.02
C ASN A 57 3.73 -10.48 12.68
N HIS A 58 2.68 -11.12 12.16
CA HIS A 58 2.19 -12.39 12.69
C HIS A 58 3.16 -13.51 12.28
N VAL A 59 3.76 -14.13 13.30
CA VAL A 59 4.50 -15.39 13.20
C VAL A 59 3.51 -16.47 12.75
N GLY A 60 3.36 -16.67 11.44
CA GLY A 60 2.39 -17.67 10.96
C GLY A 60 2.24 -17.87 9.46
N LEU A 61 2.70 -16.96 8.61
CA LEU A 61 2.56 -17.10 7.15
C LEU A 61 3.91 -17.12 6.41
N GLN A 62 4.81 -17.98 6.89
CA GLN A 62 5.79 -18.65 6.02
C GLN A 62 5.40 -20.12 5.90
N ARG A 63 4.37 -20.43 5.09
CA ARG A 63 4.24 -21.60 4.22
C ARG A 63 3.15 -21.33 3.19
#